data_AF-A0A3Q3W8J6-F1
#
_entry.id   AF-A0A3Q3W8J6-F1
#
_cell.length_a   1.000
_cell.length_b   1.000
_cell.length_c   1.000
_cell.angle_alpha   90.00
_cell.angle_beta   90.00
_cell.angle_gamma   90.00
#
_symmetry.space_group_name_H-M   'P 1'
#
loop_
_entity.id
_entity.type
_entity.pdbx_description
1 polymer ?
#
loop_
_entity_poly.entity_id
_entity_poly.type
_entity_poly.pdbx_seq_one_letter_code
_entity_poly.pdbx_strand_id
1 'polypeptide(L)'
;MTVMNMVGAELFDAGKKGRGLRAAKELNTGEVVFDRYKVCHSCFRHQAKLHRCAQCKFAHYCDRTCHTACWDEHKQECRAIKKLGKVPSDRVQ
;
A
#
# COMPACT_ATOMS: atom_id res chain seq x y z
N MET A 1 0.24 3.99 4.68
CA MET A 1 0.74 2.84 5.48
C MET A 1 0.09 1.52 5.04
N THR A 2 0.27 1.15 3.78
CA THR A 2 -0.13 -0.13 3.17
C THR A 2 0.21 -1.30 4.08
N VAL A 3 -0.53 -2.40 4.19
CA VAL A 3 -0.15 -3.56 5.04
C VAL A 3 0.93 -4.37 4.33
N MET A 4 1.97 -4.82 5.05
CA MET A 4 3.04 -5.69 4.50
C MET A 4 2.49 -7.11 4.37
N ASN A 5 2.49 -7.71 3.19
CA ASN A 5 2.33 -9.15 3.09
C ASN A 5 3.68 -9.80 3.36
N MET A 6 3.90 -10.52 4.46
CA MET A 6 5.18 -11.14 4.82
C MET A 6 5.14 -12.66 4.59
N VAL A 7 5.41 -13.10 3.36
CA VAL A 7 5.33 -14.50 2.90
C VAL A 7 6.57 -15.33 3.28
N GLY A 8 7.70 -14.67 3.49
CA GLY A 8 8.96 -15.31 3.81
C GLY A 8 9.56 -14.93 5.16
N ALA A 9 8.84 -14.17 5.99
CA ALA A 9 9.40 -13.63 7.23
C ALA A 9 8.40 -13.56 8.38
N GLU A 10 8.85 -13.85 9.60
CA GLU A 10 8.07 -13.76 10.84
C GLU A 10 8.68 -12.74 11.81
N LEU A 11 7.82 -12.09 12.59
CA LEU A 11 8.25 -11.21 13.67
C LEU A 11 8.79 -12.05 14.84
N PHE A 12 9.93 -11.69 15.41
CA PHE A 12 10.50 -12.35 16.58
C PHE A 12 11.06 -11.34 17.58
N ASP A 13 11.13 -11.70 18.86
CA ASP A 13 11.87 -10.90 19.84
C ASP A 13 13.37 -11.19 19.72
N ALA A 14 14.11 -10.19 19.24
CA ALA A 14 15.54 -10.19 19.09
C ALA A 14 16.26 -9.68 20.36
N GLY A 15 15.58 -9.73 21.51
CA GLY A 15 16.09 -9.45 22.85
C GLY A 15 16.42 -7.98 23.02
N LYS A 16 17.71 -7.67 23.20
CA LYS A 16 18.20 -6.28 23.23
C LYS A 16 17.83 -5.48 21.96
N LYS A 17 17.38 -6.16 20.89
CA LYS A 17 16.97 -5.56 19.62
C LYS A 17 15.45 -5.43 19.42
N GLY A 18 14.61 -5.84 20.39
CA GLY A 18 13.15 -5.73 20.29
C GLY A 18 12.57 -6.60 19.17
N ARG A 19 11.52 -6.15 18.46
CA ARG A 19 10.90 -6.95 17.38
C ARG A 19 11.77 -6.95 16.10
N GLY A 20 12.21 -8.12 15.67
CA GLY A 20 12.87 -8.36 14.38
C GLY A 20 12.00 -9.13 13.41
N LEU A 21 12.40 -9.20 12.14
CA LEU A 21 11.86 -10.13 11.14
C LEU A 21 12.92 -11.19 10.87
N ARG A 22 12.56 -12.46 10.88
CA ARG A 22 13.45 -13.56 10.48
C ARG A 22 12.78 -14.42 9.42
N ALA A 23 13.56 -15.09 8.60
CA ALA A 23 13.00 -15.98 7.60
C ALA A 23 12.20 -17.10 8.30
N ALA A 24 10.94 -17.27 7.90
CA ALA A 24 10.09 -18.32 8.44
C ALA A 24 10.35 -19.68 7.75
N LYS A 25 11.13 -19.67 6.67
CA LYS A 25 11.45 -20.82 5.82
C LYS A 25 12.76 -20.57 5.06
N GLU A 26 13.27 -21.60 4.41
CA GLU A 26 14.30 -21.42 3.40
C GLU A 26 13.72 -20.62 2.22
N LEU A 27 14.47 -19.60 1.80
CA LEU A 27 14.07 -18.69 0.74
C LEU A 27 14.96 -18.94 -0.45
N ASN A 28 14.34 -19.13 -1.61
CA ASN A 28 15.09 -19.26 -2.85
C ASN A 28 15.48 -17.88 -3.37
N THR A 29 16.60 -17.86 -4.09
CA THR A 29 16.99 -16.68 -4.86
C THR A 29 15.85 -16.31 -5.82
N GLY A 30 15.29 -15.10 -5.67
CA GLY A 30 14.16 -14.59 -6.48
C GLY A 30 12.78 -14.67 -5.81
N GLU A 31 12.69 -15.25 -4.62
CA GLU A 31 11.42 -15.42 -3.92
C GLU A 31 10.94 -14.13 -3.23
N VAL A 32 9.69 -13.74 -3.45
CA VAL A 32 9.09 -12.54 -2.85
C VAL A 32 8.82 -12.78 -1.36
N VAL A 33 9.65 -12.17 -0.50
CA VAL A 33 9.59 -12.33 0.97
C VAL A 33 8.50 -11.49 1.60
N PHE A 34 8.32 -10.25 1.13
CA PHE A 34 7.16 -9.44 1.46
C PHE A 34 6.88 -8.41 0.38
N ASP A 35 5.64 -7.93 0.30
CA ASP A 35 5.27 -6.90 -0.65
C ASP A 35 4.29 -5.83 -0.09
N ARG A 36 4.45 -4.60 -0.60
CA ARG A 36 3.61 -3.42 -0.41
C ARG A 36 3.54 -2.56 -1.69
N TYR A 37 3.28 -3.12 -2.87
CA TYR A 37 3.33 -2.26 -4.06
C TYR A 37 2.19 -1.23 -4.10
N LYS A 38 2.44 -0.16 -4.88
CA LYS A 38 1.43 0.78 -5.34
C LYS A 38 0.52 0.08 -6.33
N VAL A 39 -0.69 -0.21 -5.88
CA VAL A 39 -1.75 -0.79 -6.69
C VAL A 39 -2.72 0.29 -7.13
N CYS A 40 -3.46 -0.01 -8.19
CA CYS A 40 -4.64 0.79 -8.48
C CYS A 40 -5.62 0.75 -7.31
N HIS A 41 -6.10 1.90 -6.85
CA HIS A 41 -7.10 2.06 -5.80
C HIS A 41 -8.51 1.59 -6.21
N SER A 42 -8.71 1.22 -7.48
CA SER A 42 -9.97 0.68 -7.99
C SER A 42 -9.80 -0.78 -8.43
N CYS A 43 -8.87 -1.05 -9.34
CA CYS A 43 -8.67 -2.37 -9.94
C CYS A 43 -7.72 -3.27 -9.13
N PHE A 44 -7.02 -2.75 -8.10
CA PHE A 44 -5.97 -3.42 -7.29
C PHE A 44 -4.82 -4.10 -8.06
N ARG A 45 -4.81 -4.00 -9.39
CA ARG A 45 -3.74 -4.54 -10.21
C ARG A 45 -2.46 -3.75 -10.01
N HIS A 46 -1.38 -4.50 -10.01
CA HIS A 46 -0.04 -3.99 -10.20
C HIS A 46 0.13 -3.68 -11.67
N GLN A 47 0.50 -2.45 -11.95
CA GLN A 47 0.89 -2.03 -13.28
C GLN A 47 2.12 -1.16 -13.13
N ALA A 48 2.99 -1.22 -14.13
CA ALA A 48 4.22 -0.43 -14.14
C ALA A 48 3.93 1.08 -14.06
N LYS A 49 2.79 1.52 -14.62
CA LYS A 49 2.37 2.91 -14.62
C LYS A 49 0.93 3.02 -14.17
N LEU A 50 0.75 3.66 -13.02
CA LEU A 50 -0.57 4.04 -12.53
C LEU A 50 -0.69 5.56 -12.56
N HIS A 51 -1.88 6.02 -12.93
CA HIS A 51 -2.24 7.44 -12.96
C HIS A 51 -2.70 7.90 -11.58
N ARG A 52 -2.04 8.92 -11.05
CA ARG A 52 -2.38 9.48 -9.75
C ARG A 52 -3.55 10.46 -9.85
N CYS A 53 -4.43 10.45 -8.86
CA CYS A 53 -5.43 11.51 -8.71
C CYS A 53 -4.74 12.88 -8.57
N ALA A 54 -5.08 13.82 -9.46
CA ALA A 54 -4.46 15.15 -9.47
C ALA A 54 -4.77 15.98 -8.21
N GLN A 55 -5.92 15.70 -7.57
CA GLN A 55 -6.39 16.49 -6.43
C GLN A 55 -5.76 16.07 -5.11
N CYS A 56 -5.94 14.81 -4.70
CA CYS A 56 -5.41 14.34 -3.41
C CYS A 56 -3.97 13.85 -3.49
N LYS A 57 -3.47 13.55 -4.70
CA LYS A 57 -2.14 13.00 -4.94
C LYS A 57 -1.85 11.68 -4.14
N PHE A 58 -2.89 11.00 -3.65
CA PHE A 58 -2.80 9.76 -2.86
C PHE A 58 -3.19 8.52 -3.67
N ALA A 59 -4.42 8.51 -4.20
CA ALA A 59 -4.92 7.38 -4.94
C ALA A 59 -4.28 7.28 -6.33
N HIS A 60 -4.04 6.06 -6.76
CA HIS A 60 -3.43 5.69 -8.04
C HIS A 60 -4.41 4.82 -8.83
N TYR A 61 -4.43 4.91 -10.15
CA TYR A 61 -5.41 4.20 -10.98
C TYR A 61 -4.77 3.58 -12.22
N CYS A 62 -5.31 2.44 -12.67
CA CYS A 62 -4.99 1.85 -13.97
C CYS A 62 -5.09 2.95 -15.07
N ASP A 63 -6.20 3.70 -15.09
CA ASP A 63 -6.54 4.75 -16.07
C ASP A 63 -7.79 5.56 -15.61
N ARG A 64 -8.38 6.36 -16.52
CA ARG A 64 -9.61 7.13 -16.25
C ARG A 64 -10.82 6.25 -15.96
N THR A 65 -10.90 5.05 -16.54
CA THR A 65 -11.98 4.09 -16.30
C THR A 65 -11.97 3.68 -14.84
N CYS A 66 -10.81 3.29 -14.32
CA CYS A 66 -10.64 2.93 -12.91
C CYS A 66 -10.82 4.12 -11.94
N HIS A 67 -10.39 5.33 -12.33
CA HIS A 67 -10.68 6.52 -11.52
C HIS A 67 -12.19 6.78 -11.41
N THR A 68 -12.92 6.70 -12.53
CA THR A 68 -14.35 7.05 -12.57
C THR A 68 -15.18 6.01 -11.84
N ALA A 69 -14.84 4.73 -12.00
CA ALA A 69 -15.54 3.64 -11.34
C ALA A 69 -15.53 3.74 -9.80
N CYS A 70 -14.44 4.21 -9.19
CA CYS A 70 -14.36 4.37 -7.72
C CYS A 70 -14.68 5.77 -7.21
N TRP A 71 -15.15 6.69 -8.07
CA TRP A 71 -15.22 8.10 -7.72
C TRP A 71 -16.17 8.38 -6.54
N ASP A 72 -17.30 7.68 -6.45
CA ASP A 72 -18.27 7.90 -5.39
C ASP A 72 -17.72 7.61 -3.99
N GLU A 73 -16.80 6.67 -3.88
CA GLU A 73 -16.07 6.35 -2.65
C GLU A 73 -14.88 7.30 -2.48
N HIS A 74 -14.06 7.43 -3.53
CA HIS A 74 -12.85 8.25 -3.50
C HIS A 74 -13.13 9.72 -3.21
N LYS A 75 -14.28 10.28 -3.62
CA LYS A 75 -14.54 11.73 -3.54
C LYS A 75 -14.42 12.29 -2.12
N GLN A 76 -14.86 11.53 -1.11
CA GLN A 76 -14.84 11.98 0.28
C GLN A 76 -13.41 11.99 0.82
N GLU A 77 -12.70 10.88 0.64
CA GLU A 77 -11.28 10.75 1.00
C GLU A 77 -10.40 11.74 0.25
N CYS A 78 -10.66 11.93 -1.04
CA CYS A 78 -9.93 12.84 -1.89
C CYS A 78 -9.98 14.27 -1.36
N ARG A 79 -11.18 14.72 -0.94
CA ARG A 79 -11.37 16.03 -0.32
C ARG A 79 -10.70 16.11 1.04
N ALA A 80 -10.83 15.08 1.87
CA ALA A 80 -10.24 15.04 3.20
C ALA A 80 -8.70 15.10 3.13
N ILE A 81 -8.08 14.27 2.30
CA ILE A 81 -6.62 14.23 2.09
C ILE A 81 -6.14 15.55 1.48
N LYS A 82 -6.85 16.09 0.49
CA LYS A 82 -6.52 17.41 -0.09
C LYS A 82 -6.56 18.51 0.97
N LYS A 83 -7.58 18.52 1.82
CA LYS A 83 -7.74 19.51 2.90
C LYS A 83 -6.66 19.35 3.97
N LEU A 84 -6.36 18.12 4.37
CA LEU A 84 -5.35 17.82 5.38
C LEU A 84 -3.93 18.11 4.86
N GLY A 85 -3.73 18.11 3.54
CA GLY A 85 -2.42 18.33 2.92
C GLY A 85 -1.43 17.16 3.11
N LYS A 86 -1.84 16.12 3.85
CA LYS A 86 -1.07 14.91 4.13
C LYS A 86 -1.97 13.68 4.05
N VAL A 87 -1.36 12.55 3.67
CA VAL A 87 -2.01 11.24 3.70
C VAL A 87 -2.01 10.74 5.15
N PRO A 88 -3.18 10.38 5.72
CA PRO A 88 -3.25 9.82 7.05
C PRO A 88 -2.40 8.55 7.21
N SER A 89 -1.95 8.32 8.44
CA SER A 89 -1.48 7.01 8.87
C SER A 89 -2.53 5.94 8.62
N ASP A 90 -2.22 4.90 7.84
CA ASP A 90 -3.03 3.66 7.85
C ASP A 90 -2.69 2.77 9.08
N ARG A 91 -1.83 3.24 10.00
CA ARG A 91 -1.78 2.71 11.37
C ARG A 91 -2.91 3.36 12.13
N VAL A 92 -3.96 2.58 12.38
CA VAL A 92 -4.86 2.86 13.50
C VAL A 92 -4.00 2.72 14.76
N GLN A 93 -3.81 3.83 15.49
CA GLN A 93 -3.10 3.84 16.77
C GLN A 93 -3.99 3.26 17.86
#